data_AF-A0A946H9I2-F1
#
_entry.id   AF-A0A946H9I2-F1
#
_cell.length_a   1.000
_cell.length_b   1.000
_cell.length_c   1.000
_cell.angle_alpha   90.00
_cell.angle_beta   90.00
_cell.angle_gamma   90.00
#
_symmetry.space_group_name_H-M   'P 1'
#
loop_
_entity.id
_entity.type
_entity.pdbx_description
1 polymer ?
#
loop_
_entity_poly.entity_id
_entity_poly.type
_entity_poly.pdbx_seq_one_letter_code
_entity_poly.pdbx_strand_id
1 'polypeptide(L)'
;MVEYDYANLHPRILYAEAGLIPPDDCYSDVYPKCPGWVMPDPDNMRKAVKIALNAMLNAPAELKRPPSAFRRKDCNCSWAELSAAILERHHLIADKFYTGQGLRLQRIDSDIAEYVMLHFAKYNMPILPLHDSFIIRSGYEESLEKIMQEAFHQIVGSSIEIKEKKPSHPDKMSEAERAVWSKVQLQKDDMTPVTDDIYELLAYMETGHEKRLSIFLDLGSNG
;
A
#
# COMPACT_ATOMS: atom_id res chain seq x y z
N MET A 1 10.90 12.97 -4.74
CA MET A 1 9.67 12.26 -4.33
C MET A 1 10.09 10.92 -3.78
N VAL A 2 9.42 10.49 -2.74
CA VAL A 2 9.63 9.21 -2.04
C VAL A 2 8.27 8.53 -1.91
N GLU A 3 8.24 7.20 -1.90
CA GLU A 3 7.04 6.41 -1.66
C GLU A 3 7.20 5.60 -0.38
N TYR A 4 6.22 5.65 0.50
CA TYR A 4 6.20 4.89 1.75
C TYR A 4 4.98 3.97 1.81
N ASP A 5 5.16 2.74 2.26
CA ASP A 5 4.19 1.64 2.23
C ASP A 5 4.05 0.99 3.61
N TYR A 6 2.84 0.59 4.00
CA TYR A 6 2.65 -0.22 5.19
C TYR A 6 3.10 -1.67 4.98
N ALA A 7 3.99 -2.18 5.82
CA ALA A 7 4.44 -3.55 5.71
C ALA A 7 3.38 -4.53 6.20
N ASN A 8 2.83 -5.36 5.30
CA ASN A 8 1.92 -6.47 5.64
C ASN A 8 0.58 -6.01 6.28
N LEU A 9 0.00 -4.93 5.76
CA LEU A 9 -1.14 -4.23 6.35
C LEU A 9 -2.30 -5.16 6.78
N HIS A 10 -2.89 -5.90 5.84
CA HIS A 10 -4.06 -6.76 6.13
C HIS A 10 -3.80 -7.84 7.20
N PRO A 11 -2.75 -8.68 7.10
CA PRO A 11 -2.38 -9.57 8.20
C PRO A 11 -2.19 -8.85 9.53
N ARG A 12 -1.48 -7.71 9.55
CA ARG A 12 -1.19 -6.99 10.79
C ARG A 12 -2.44 -6.43 11.46
N ILE A 13 -3.43 -5.97 10.68
CA ILE A 13 -4.75 -5.59 11.22
C ILE A 13 -5.38 -6.79 11.95
N LEU A 14 -5.36 -7.98 11.35
CA LEU A 14 -5.95 -9.19 11.97
C LEU A 14 -5.21 -9.60 13.25
N TYR A 15 -3.87 -9.54 13.27
CA TYR A 15 -3.09 -9.82 14.48
C TYR A 15 -3.39 -8.79 15.58
N ALA A 16 -3.49 -7.50 15.23
CA ALA A 16 -3.80 -6.44 16.18
C ALA A 16 -5.19 -6.60 16.80
N GLU A 17 -6.22 -6.92 15.99
CA GLU A 17 -7.57 -7.19 16.49
C GLU A 17 -7.63 -8.42 17.42
N ALA A 18 -6.76 -9.40 17.20
CA ALA A 18 -6.62 -10.56 18.08
C ALA A 18 -5.80 -10.26 19.35
N GLY A 19 -5.23 -9.06 19.50
CA GLY A 19 -4.33 -8.70 20.60
C GLY A 19 -3.00 -9.46 20.56
N LEU A 20 -2.56 -9.87 19.37
CA LEU A 20 -1.39 -10.71 19.15
C LEU A 20 -0.26 -9.94 18.46
N ILE A 21 0.96 -10.38 18.70
CA ILE A 21 2.14 -9.83 18.02
C ILE A 21 2.28 -10.54 16.66
N PRO A 22 2.24 -9.82 15.53
CA PRO A 22 2.45 -10.40 14.22
C PRO A 22 3.91 -10.85 14.02
N PRO A 23 4.17 -11.82 13.14
CA PRO A 23 5.52 -12.09 12.66
C PRO A 23 6.14 -10.86 11.98
N ASP A 24 7.48 -10.80 11.94
CA ASP A 24 8.23 -9.73 11.26
C ASP A 24 7.75 -9.55 9.82
N ASP A 25 7.68 -10.66 9.08
CA ASP A 25 7.08 -10.70 7.75
C ASP A 25 5.99 -11.77 7.63
N CYS A 26 4.74 -11.31 7.45
CA CYS A 26 3.58 -12.19 7.36
C CYS A 26 3.48 -12.98 6.05
N TYR A 27 4.39 -12.76 5.09
CA TYR A 27 4.44 -13.51 3.84
C TYR A 27 5.65 -14.45 3.74
N SER A 28 6.49 -14.50 4.79
CA SER A 28 7.69 -15.32 4.85
C SER A 28 7.53 -16.50 5.83
N ASP A 29 8.52 -17.40 5.83
CA ASP A 29 8.57 -18.61 6.67
C ASP A 29 7.37 -19.54 6.50
N VAL A 30 6.80 -19.59 5.30
CA VAL A 30 5.75 -20.55 4.94
C VAL A 30 6.42 -21.74 4.27
N TYR A 31 6.28 -22.93 4.87
CA TYR A 31 6.93 -24.15 4.41
C TYR A 31 5.89 -25.22 4.05
N PRO A 32 5.54 -25.37 2.76
CA PRO A 32 4.68 -26.45 2.27
C PRO A 32 5.21 -27.82 2.66
N LYS A 33 4.38 -28.61 3.33
CA LYS A 33 4.70 -30.01 3.66
C LYS A 33 4.39 -30.90 2.47
N CYS A 34 5.32 -31.01 1.53
CA CYS A 34 5.22 -31.99 0.45
C CYS A 34 6.54 -32.73 0.17
N PRO A 35 6.49 -34.03 -0.20
CA PRO A 35 7.69 -34.84 -0.41
C PRO A 35 8.58 -34.26 -1.52
N GLY A 36 9.86 -34.05 -1.20
CA GLY A 36 10.84 -33.53 -2.16
C GLY A 36 10.69 -32.05 -2.49
N TRP A 37 9.94 -31.29 -1.68
CA TRP A 37 9.82 -29.85 -1.85
C TRP A 37 11.16 -29.14 -1.65
N VAL A 38 11.48 -28.24 -2.57
CA VAL A 38 12.64 -27.36 -2.51
C VAL A 38 12.15 -25.93 -2.57
N MET A 39 12.57 -25.14 -1.59
CA MET A 39 12.25 -23.72 -1.52
C MET A 39 12.71 -23.02 -2.81
N PRO A 40 11.80 -22.35 -3.55
CA PRO A 40 12.20 -21.51 -4.68
C PRO A 40 12.92 -20.26 -4.18
N ASP A 41 13.24 -19.36 -5.10
CA ASP A 41 13.69 -18.02 -4.76
C ASP A 41 12.79 -17.36 -3.69
N PRO A 42 13.36 -16.75 -2.63
CA PRO A 42 12.59 -16.18 -1.52
C PRO A 42 11.55 -15.14 -1.95
N ASP A 43 11.86 -14.29 -2.94
CA ASP A 43 10.92 -13.26 -3.41
C ASP A 43 9.75 -13.89 -4.17
N ASN A 44 10.01 -14.93 -4.97
CA ASN A 44 8.96 -15.70 -5.62
C ASN A 44 8.06 -16.41 -4.60
N MET A 45 8.65 -17.02 -3.57
CA MET A 45 7.89 -17.66 -2.50
C MET A 45 7.01 -16.65 -1.77
N ARG A 46 7.59 -15.54 -1.33
CA ARG A 46 6.89 -14.45 -0.64
C ARG A 46 5.74 -13.90 -1.49
N LYS A 47 5.96 -13.73 -2.79
CA LYS A 47 4.94 -13.28 -3.75
C LYS A 47 3.79 -14.29 -3.87
N ALA A 48 4.10 -15.58 -3.98
CA ALA A 48 3.09 -16.64 -4.04
C ALA A 48 2.25 -16.69 -2.76
N VAL A 49 2.89 -16.57 -1.60
CA VAL A 49 2.22 -16.49 -0.29
C VAL A 49 1.33 -15.27 -0.22
N LYS A 50 1.81 -14.07 -0.60
CA LYS A 50 0.99 -12.83 -0.60
C LYS A 50 -0.27 -12.97 -1.47
N ILE A 51 -0.14 -13.54 -2.67
CA ILE A 51 -1.29 -13.80 -3.56
C ILE A 51 -2.28 -14.78 -2.92
N ALA A 52 -1.79 -15.89 -2.38
CA ALA A 52 -2.61 -16.91 -1.77
C ALA A 52 -3.33 -16.38 -0.52
N LEU A 53 -2.60 -15.74 0.39
CA LEU A 53 -3.10 -15.15 1.63
C LEU A 53 -4.23 -14.14 1.33
N ASN A 54 -4.00 -13.20 0.41
CA ASN A 54 -5.03 -12.24 0.02
C ASN A 54 -6.26 -12.91 -0.60
N ALA A 55 -6.10 -13.94 -1.41
CA ALA A 55 -7.23 -14.70 -1.96
C ALA A 55 -8.02 -15.43 -0.84
N MET A 56 -7.31 -16.00 0.13
CA MET A 56 -7.91 -16.70 1.28
C MET A 56 -8.71 -15.76 2.18
N LEU A 57 -8.24 -14.53 2.41
CA LEU A 57 -8.97 -13.52 3.19
C LEU A 57 -10.23 -12.99 2.49
N ASN A 58 -10.19 -12.88 1.16
CA ASN A 58 -11.32 -12.38 0.36
C ASN A 58 -12.40 -13.43 0.10
N ALA A 59 -12.05 -14.72 0.10
CA ALA A 59 -13.01 -15.78 -0.17
C ALA A 59 -13.97 -15.98 1.02
N PRO A 60 -15.29 -16.14 0.78
CA PRO A 60 -16.27 -16.41 1.85
C PRO A 60 -16.37 -17.90 2.23
N ALA A 61 -15.58 -18.76 1.57
CA ALA A 61 -15.49 -20.18 1.81
C ALA A 61 -14.16 -20.73 1.27
N GLU A 62 -13.79 -21.94 1.70
CA GLU A 62 -12.55 -22.59 1.28
C GLU A 62 -12.45 -22.73 -0.25
N LEU A 63 -11.33 -22.25 -0.80
CA LEU A 63 -11.08 -22.27 -2.24
C LEU A 63 -10.60 -23.65 -2.69
N LYS A 64 -11.42 -24.36 -3.47
CA LYS A 64 -11.03 -25.64 -4.11
C LYS A 64 -10.08 -25.47 -5.29
N ARG A 65 -9.97 -24.25 -5.84
CA ARG A 65 -9.13 -23.92 -6.99
C ARG A 65 -8.24 -22.73 -6.63
N PRO A 66 -7.00 -22.68 -7.15
CA PRO A 66 -6.12 -21.55 -6.91
C PRO A 66 -6.68 -20.25 -7.54
N PRO A 67 -6.33 -19.08 -6.99
CA PRO A 67 -6.64 -17.80 -7.62
C PRO A 67 -5.91 -17.66 -8.96
N SER A 68 -6.47 -16.86 -9.88
CA SER A 68 -5.95 -16.71 -11.24
C SER A 68 -4.51 -16.21 -11.32
N ALA A 69 -4.03 -15.49 -10.30
CA ALA A 69 -2.66 -14.98 -10.21
C ALA A 69 -1.67 -16.01 -9.62
N PHE A 70 -2.14 -17.10 -9.02
CA PHE A 70 -1.27 -18.15 -8.46
C PHE A 70 -0.49 -18.87 -9.56
N ARG A 71 0.79 -19.13 -9.31
CA ARG A 71 1.67 -19.88 -10.21
C ARG A 71 2.42 -20.91 -9.39
N ARG A 72 2.28 -22.19 -9.76
CA ARG A 72 2.98 -23.30 -9.10
C ARG A 72 4.50 -23.14 -9.12
N LYS A 73 5.06 -22.56 -10.18
CA LYS A 73 6.51 -22.32 -10.32
C LYS A 73 7.07 -21.33 -9.29
N ASP A 74 6.21 -20.47 -8.70
CA ASP A 74 6.66 -19.44 -7.77
C ASP A 74 6.83 -20.01 -6.33
N CYS A 75 6.21 -21.16 -6.04
CA CYS A 75 6.21 -21.79 -4.70
C CYS A 75 6.62 -23.28 -4.72
N ASN A 76 6.86 -23.87 -5.89
CA ASN A 76 7.17 -25.30 -6.10
C ASN A 76 6.19 -26.29 -5.45
N CYS A 77 4.97 -25.88 -5.09
CA CYS A 77 3.97 -26.71 -4.44
C CYS A 77 2.57 -26.50 -5.06
N SER A 78 1.65 -27.40 -4.77
CA SER A 78 0.25 -27.28 -5.15
C SER A 78 -0.47 -26.22 -4.32
N TRP A 79 -1.64 -25.79 -4.80
CA TRP A 79 -2.51 -24.88 -4.08
C TRP A 79 -2.86 -25.38 -2.67
N ALA A 80 -3.24 -26.66 -2.56
CA ALA A 80 -3.65 -27.26 -1.29
C ALA A 80 -2.50 -27.30 -0.27
N GLU A 81 -1.28 -27.58 -0.74
CA GLU A 81 -0.09 -27.60 0.12
C GLU A 81 0.28 -26.18 0.58
N LEU A 82 0.20 -25.18 -0.31
CA LEU A 82 0.47 -23.79 0.06
C LEU A 82 -0.57 -23.24 1.03
N SER A 83 -1.86 -23.44 0.75
CA SER A 83 -2.94 -22.95 1.61
C SER A 83 -2.90 -23.57 3.00
N ALA A 84 -2.60 -24.88 3.08
CA ALA A 84 -2.40 -25.56 4.36
C ALA A 84 -1.20 -24.99 5.13
N ALA A 85 -0.08 -24.74 4.46
CA ALA A 85 1.10 -24.14 5.09
C ALA A 85 0.86 -22.70 5.58
N ILE A 86 0.06 -21.92 4.86
CA ILE A 86 -0.35 -20.57 5.31
C ILE A 86 -1.20 -20.66 6.58
N LEU A 87 -2.17 -21.58 6.61
CA LEU A 87 -3.01 -21.80 7.81
C LEU A 87 -2.17 -22.27 9.00
N GLU A 88 -1.15 -23.09 8.77
CA GLU A 88 -0.23 -23.53 9.84
C GLU A 88 0.63 -22.37 10.35
N ARG A 89 1.22 -21.57 9.43
CA ARG A 89 2.03 -20.40 9.77
C ARG A 89 1.24 -19.36 10.56
N HIS A 90 -0.01 -19.13 10.16
CA HIS A 90 -0.92 -18.15 10.74
C HIS A 90 -2.01 -18.80 11.59
N HIS A 91 -1.72 -19.91 12.27
CA HIS A 91 -2.69 -20.66 13.06
C HIS A 91 -3.44 -19.81 14.09
N LEU A 92 -2.79 -18.77 14.63
CA LEU A 92 -3.38 -17.85 15.60
C LEU A 92 -4.50 -16.96 15.04
N ILE A 93 -4.54 -16.75 13.73
CA ILE A 93 -5.59 -16.00 13.02
C ILE A 93 -6.27 -16.88 11.96
N ALA A 94 -6.13 -18.20 12.07
CA ALA A 94 -6.61 -19.14 11.07
C ALA A 94 -8.14 -19.06 10.87
N ASP A 95 -8.86 -18.73 11.94
CA ASP A 95 -10.31 -18.52 11.97
C ASP A 95 -10.78 -17.33 11.13
N LYS A 96 -9.87 -16.44 10.72
CA LYS A 96 -10.19 -15.28 9.87
C LYS A 96 -10.10 -15.59 8.38
N PHE A 97 -9.41 -16.66 7.97
CA PHE A 97 -9.35 -17.05 6.56
C PHE A 97 -10.68 -17.66 6.11
N TYR A 98 -10.98 -17.48 4.83
CA TYR A 98 -12.20 -17.99 4.19
C TYR A 98 -13.51 -17.47 4.80
N THR A 99 -13.47 -16.28 5.41
CA THR A 99 -14.63 -15.62 6.02
C THR A 99 -15.21 -14.48 5.18
N GLY A 100 -14.56 -14.13 4.05
CA GLY A 100 -14.95 -13.00 3.21
C GLY A 100 -14.62 -11.63 3.79
N GLN A 101 -13.76 -11.56 4.81
CA GLN A 101 -13.45 -10.30 5.51
C GLN A 101 -12.50 -9.36 4.76
N GLY A 102 -12.02 -9.74 3.59
CA GLY A 102 -11.14 -8.88 2.78
C GLY A 102 -11.75 -7.51 2.45
N LEU A 103 -13.05 -7.41 2.18
CA LEU A 103 -13.73 -6.11 1.99
C LEU A 103 -13.72 -5.24 3.27
N ARG A 104 -13.84 -5.86 4.45
CA ARG A 104 -13.76 -5.16 5.74
C ARG A 104 -12.34 -4.61 5.95
N LEU A 105 -11.33 -5.42 5.63
CA LEU A 105 -9.92 -5.01 5.73
C LEU A 105 -9.60 -3.87 4.76
N GLN A 106 -10.11 -3.91 3.52
CA GLN A 106 -9.96 -2.83 2.54
C GLN A 106 -10.65 -1.53 2.98
N ARG A 107 -11.76 -1.63 3.73
CA ARG A 107 -12.39 -0.45 4.33
C ARG A 107 -11.48 0.17 5.38
N ILE A 108 -10.91 -0.63 6.28
CA ILE A 108 -9.98 -0.15 7.30
C ILE A 108 -8.74 0.49 6.66
N ASP A 109 -8.18 -0.13 5.61
CA ASP A 109 -7.10 0.44 4.79
C ASP A 109 -7.49 1.82 4.22
N SER A 110 -8.70 1.93 3.65
CA SER A 110 -9.22 3.21 3.14
C SER A 110 -9.39 4.26 4.23
N ASP A 111 -9.87 3.89 5.41
CA ASP A 111 -10.03 4.79 6.56
C ASP A 111 -8.66 5.31 7.06
N ILE A 112 -7.63 4.44 7.06
CA ILE A 112 -6.24 4.82 7.36
C ILE A 112 -5.71 5.81 6.32
N ALA A 113 -5.93 5.52 5.04
CA ALA A 113 -5.49 6.42 3.97
C ALA A 113 -6.19 7.78 4.02
N GLU A 114 -7.49 7.81 4.31
CA GLU A 114 -8.25 9.04 4.51
C GLU A 114 -7.66 9.88 5.65
N TYR A 115 -7.35 9.27 6.80
CA TYR A 115 -6.74 9.99 7.92
C TYR A 115 -5.43 10.69 7.51
N VAL A 116 -4.54 9.97 6.83
CA VAL A 116 -3.26 10.51 6.36
C VAL A 116 -3.51 11.65 5.38
N MET A 117 -4.38 11.46 4.40
CA MET A 117 -4.70 12.49 3.40
C MET A 117 -5.28 13.76 4.03
N LEU A 118 -6.25 13.63 4.94
CA LEU A 118 -6.89 14.77 5.61
C LEU A 118 -5.88 15.55 6.46
N HIS A 119 -4.93 14.86 7.09
CA HIS A 119 -3.86 15.52 7.82
C HIS A 119 -3.04 16.43 6.89
N PHE A 120 -2.51 15.89 5.80
CA PHE A 120 -1.67 16.67 4.87
C PHE A 120 -2.45 17.76 4.12
N ALA A 121 -3.72 17.50 3.79
CA ALA A 121 -4.62 18.50 3.21
C ALA A 121 -4.81 19.71 4.12
N LYS A 122 -4.94 19.50 5.44
CA LYS A 122 -5.07 20.58 6.43
C LYS A 122 -3.85 21.51 6.46
N TYR A 123 -2.67 20.99 6.18
CA TYR A 123 -1.42 21.76 6.12
C TYR A 123 -1.07 22.22 4.69
N ASN A 124 -2.02 22.12 3.75
CA ASN A 124 -1.83 22.47 2.34
C ASN A 124 -0.60 21.80 1.72
N MET A 125 -0.32 20.57 2.15
CA MET A 125 0.83 19.80 1.68
C MET A 125 0.33 18.70 0.73
N PRO A 126 0.74 18.72 -0.55
CA PRO A 126 0.34 17.71 -1.50
C PRO A 126 0.88 16.32 -1.13
N ILE A 127 -0.02 15.34 -1.09
CA ILE A 127 0.28 13.92 -0.92
C ILE A 127 -0.55 13.13 -1.92
N LEU A 128 0.04 12.10 -2.51
CA LEU A 128 -0.66 11.22 -3.45
C LEU A 128 -0.81 9.82 -2.82
N PRO A 129 -2.05 9.40 -2.47
CA PRO A 129 -2.31 8.03 -2.04
C PRO A 129 -2.25 7.04 -3.22
N LEU A 130 -1.68 5.86 -2.98
CA LEU A 130 -1.70 4.70 -3.87
C LEU A 130 -2.04 3.46 -3.04
N HIS A 131 -3.33 3.19 -2.82
CA HIS A 131 -3.80 2.18 -1.85
C HIS A 131 -3.19 2.42 -0.46
N ASP A 132 -2.37 1.48 0.02
CA ASP A 132 -1.68 1.49 1.31
C ASP A 132 -0.31 2.19 1.27
N SER A 133 0.09 2.75 0.11
CA SER A 133 1.28 3.58 -0.02
C SER A 133 0.97 5.05 -0.29
N PHE A 134 1.94 5.91 0.02
CA PHE A 134 1.85 7.35 -0.17
C PHE A 134 3.10 7.89 -0.83
N ILE A 135 2.90 8.74 -1.84
CA ILE A 135 3.97 9.48 -2.49
C ILE A 135 3.97 10.93 -1.97
N ILE A 136 5.12 11.37 -1.47
CA ILE A 136 5.33 12.73 -0.98
C ILE A 136 6.64 13.34 -1.51
N ARG A 137 6.74 14.66 -1.44
CA ARG A 137 7.99 15.38 -1.74
C ARG A 137 9.08 14.97 -0.74
N SER A 138 10.29 14.79 -1.24
CA SER A 138 11.46 14.50 -0.41
C SER A 138 11.72 15.66 0.57
N GLY A 139 12.15 15.35 1.79
CA GLY A 139 12.25 16.28 2.93
C GLY A 139 11.07 16.24 3.89
N TYR A 140 10.00 15.49 3.58
CA TYR A 140 8.84 15.28 4.47
C TYR A 140 8.69 13.83 4.92
N GLU A 141 9.73 13.00 4.75
CA GLU A 141 9.75 11.57 5.08
C GLU A 141 9.33 11.33 6.52
N GLU A 142 9.99 12.00 7.47
CA GLU A 142 9.74 11.83 8.90
C GLU A 142 8.33 12.24 9.30
N SER A 143 7.79 13.29 8.66
CA SER A 143 6.42 13.74 8.89
C SER A 143 5.43 12.71 8.37
N LEU A 144 5.65 12.18 7.16
CA LEU A 144 4.80 11.15 6.58
C LEU A 144 4.80 9.88 7.43
N GLU A 145 5.98 9.37 7.78
CA GLU A 145 6.10 8.16 8.60
C GLU A 145 5.38 8.33 9.94
N LYS A 146 5.58 9.48 10.62
CA LYS A 146 4.88 9.77 11.87
C LYS A 146 3.37 9.77 11.73
N ILE A 147 2.84 10.42 10.69
CA ILE A 147 1.39 10.52 10.47
C ILE A 147 0.80 9.17 10.05
N MET A 148 1.53 8.37 9.27
CA MET A 148 1.15 7.00 8.96
C MET A 148 1.11 6.12 10.22
N GLN A 149 2.11 6.21 11.11
CA GLN A 149 2.07 5.52 12.40
C GLN A 149 0.87 5.95 13.24
N GLU A 150 0.61 7.25 13.31
CA GLU A 150 -0.50 7.81 14.06
C GLU A 150 -1.85 7.32 13.50
N ALA A 151 -2.03 7.35 12.18
CA ALA A 151 -3.24 6.86 11.52
C ALA A 151 -3.51 5.39 11.84
N PHE A 152 -2.50 4.54 11.71
CA PHE A 152 -2.61 3.13 12.03
C PHE A 152 -2.91 2.91 13.52
N HIS A 153 -2.26 3.66 14.41
CA HIS A 153 -2.52 3.57 15.85
C HIS A 153 -3.93 4.02 16.23
N GLN A 154 -4.44 5.11 15.65
CA GLN A 154 -5.78 5.63 15.94
C GLN A 154 -6.89 4.66 15.49
N ILE A 155 -6.70 4.00 14.34
CA ILE A 155 -7.74 3.15 13.74
C ILE A 155 -7.64 1.69 14.20
N VAL A 156 -6.42 1.18 14.35
CA VAL A 156 -6.16 -0.25 14.63
C VAL A 156 -5.70 -0.48 16.08
N GLY A 157 -5.22 0.55 16.78
CA GLY A 157 -4.79 0.45 18.18
C GLY A 157 -3.41 -0.18 18.39
N SER A 158 -2.60 -0.33 17.34
CA SER A 158 -1.25 -0.90 17.41
C SER A 158 -0.26 -0.11 16.55
N SER A 159 1.00 -0.53 16.50
CA SER A 159 2.03 0.06 15.63
C SER A 159 2.40 -0.89 14.49
N ILE A 160 2.83 -0.33 13.37
CA ILE A 160 3.15 -1.09 12.15
C ILE A 160 4.51 -0.67 11.61
N GLU A 161 5.21 -1.56 10.93
CA GLU A 161 6.44 -1.18 10.23
C GLU A 161 6.08 -0.46 8.92
N ILE A 162 6.71 0.68 8.67
CA ILE A 162 6.55 1.48 7.45
C ILE A 162 7.86 1.38 6.65
N LYS A 163 7.76 1.16 5.34
CA LYS A 163 8.93 0.96 4.46
C LYS A 163 8.91 1.95 3.31
N GLU A 164 10.08 2.53 3.02
CA GLU A 164 10.28 3.24 1.76
C GLU A 164 10.27 2.22 0.60
N LYS A 165 9.35 2.39 -0.34
CA LYS A 165 9.33 1.66 -1.60
C LYS A 165 10.37 2.27 -2.54
N LYS A 166 11.47 1.55 -2.74
CA LYS A 166 12.39 1.81 -3.84
C LYS A 166 11.75 1.28 -5.13
N PRO A 167 11.64 2.07 -6.21
CA PRO A 167 10.99 1.59 -7.43
C PRO A 167 11.75 0.40 -7.97
N SER A 168 11.05 -0.75 -8.08
CA SER A 168 11.68 -2.01 -8.46
C SER A 168 12.01 -2.08 -9.95
N HIS A 169 11.32 -1.32 -10.80
CA HIS A 169 11.53 -1.26 -12.25
C HIS A 169 11.08 0.09 -12.84
N PRO A 170 11.98 1.07 -13.07
CA PRO A 170 11.62 2.32 -13.76
C PRO A 170 11.02 2.07 -15.17
N ASP A 171 11.39 0.94 -15.79
CA ASP A 171 10.91 0.52 -17.11
C ASP A 171 9.50 -0.09 -17.12
N LYS A 172 8.79 -0.20 -16.00
CA LYS A 172 7.37 -0.66 -15.97
C LYS A 172 6.39 0.39 -15.46
N MET A 173 6.89 1.55 -15.09
CA MET A 173 6.09 2.71 -14.75
C MET A 173 5.24 3.12 -15.95
N SER A 174 3.98 3.47 -15.70
CA SER A 174 3.15 4.20 -16.65
C SER A 174 3.86 5.51 -17.06
N GLU A 175 3.51 6.09 -18.21
CA GLU A 175 4.14 7.33 -18.67
C GLU A 175 4.05 8.45 -17.62
N ALA A 176 2.96 8.51 -16.85
CA ALA A 176 2.77 9.45 -15.75
C ALA A 176 3.76 9.21 -14.60
N GLU A 177 3.90 7.96 -14.14
CA GLU A 177 4.83 7.56 -13.09
C GLU A 177 6.29 7.79 -13.53
N ARG A 178 6.62 7.47 -14.79
CA ARG A 178 7.95 7.67 -15.39
C ARG A 178 8.34 9.14 -15.47
N ALA A 179 7.40 10.01 -15.85
CA ALA A 179 7.62 11.45 -15.94
C ALA A 179 7.89 12.09 -14.57
N VAL A 180 7.17 11.64 -13.53
CA VAL A 180 7.40 12.08 -12.14
C VAL A 180 8.77 11.60 -11.66
N TRP A 181 9.12 10.34 -11.90
CA TRP A 181 10.41 9.78 -11.47
C TRP A 181 11.62 10.39 -12.19
N SER A 182 11.52 10.62 -13.49
CA SER A 182 12.58 11.25 -14.29
C SER A 182 12.87 12.69 -13.84
N LYS A 183 11.84 13.49 -13.55
CA LYS A 183 12.01 14.83 -12.98
C LYS A 183 12.65 14.82 -11.58
N VAL A 184 12.38 13.77 -10.79
CA VAL A 184 12.96 13.60 -9.44
C VAL A 184 14.45 13.28 -9.47
N GLN A 185 14.94 12.55 -10.48
CA GLN A 185 16.39 12.34 -10.63
C GLN A 185 17.13 13.62 -11.04
N LEU A 186 16.56 14.42 -11.95
CA LEU A 186 17.17 15.67 -12.41
C LEU A 186 17.27 16.73 -11.28
N GLN A 187 16.31 16.77 -10.35
CA GLN A 187 16.34 17.69 -9.20
C GLN A 187 17.36 17.30 -8.11
N LYS A 188 17.90 16.08 -8.11
CA LYS A 188 18.96 15.69 -7.16
C LYS A 188 20.34 16.22 -7.55
N ASP A 189 20.57 16.51 -8.84
CA ASP A 189 21.88 16.91 -9.36
C ASP A 189 22.07 18.44 -9.48
N ASP A 190 21.01 19.24 -9.38
CA ASP A 190 21.09 20.70 -9.47
C ASP A 190 20.28 21.37 -8.35
N MET A 191 20.98 21.75 -7.29
CA MET A 191 20.43 22.48 -6.14
C MET A 191 20.35 23.99 -6.39
N THR A 192 19.74 24.44 -7.50
CA THR A 192 19.20 25.81 -7.62
C THR A 192 17.97 25.87 -8.55
N PRO A 193 16.82 26.41 -8.11
CA PRO A 193 15.78 26.79 -9.05
C PRO A 193 16.15 28.16 -9.64
N VAL A 194 16.56 28.20 -10.92
CA VAL A 194 16.67 29.47 -11.66
C VAL A 194 15.42 29.64 -12.50
N THR A 195 14.32 30.05 -11.88
CA THR A 195 13.27 30.75 -12.61
C THR A 195 12.61 31.78 -11.71
N ASP A 196 12.59 33.02 -12.20
CA ASP A 196 12.01 34.18 -11.53
C ASP A 196 10.60 34.48 -12.06
N ASP A 197 10.04 33.61 -12.91
CA ASP A 197 8.71 33.77 -13.49
C ASP A 197 7.63 33.19 -12.57
N ILE A 198 6.86 34.11 -12.01
CA ILE A 198 5.81 33.83 -11.04
C ILE A 198 4.62 33.08 -11.66
N TYR A 199 4.37 33.18 -12.98
CA TYR A 199 3.23 32.51 -13.62
C TYR A 199 3.46 31.01 -13.81
N GLU A 200 4.71 30.59 -13.98
CA GLU A 200 5.08 29.18 -14.15
C GLU A 200 5.06 28.43 -12.81
N LEU A 201 5.43 29.12 -11.73
CA LEU A 201 5.27 28.66 -10.34
C LEU A 201 3.79 28.59 -9.92
N LEU A 202 2.97 29.58 -10.33
CA LEU A 202 1.53 29.61 -10.03
C LEU A 202 0.75 28.54 -10.83
N ALA A 203 1.12 28.24 -12.07
CA ALA A 203 0.57 27.09 -12.80
C ALA A 203 0.87 25.74 -12.12
N TYR A 204 1.99 25.67 -11.38
CA TYR A 204 2.40 24.51 -10.59
C TYR A 204 1.70 24.39 -9.22
N MET A 205 1.00 25.44 -8.76
CA MET A 205 0.37 25.49 -7.43
C MET A 205 -1.14 25.79 -7.42
N GLU A 206 -1.72 26.38 -8.47
CA GLU A 206 -3.08 26.91 -8.42
C GLU A 206 -4.12 26.06 -9.17
N THR A 207 -4.87 25.25 -8.43
CA THR A 207 -6.34 25.48 -8.37
C THR A 207 -6.83 25.20 -6.95
N GLY A 208 -6.54 26.14 -6.04
CA GLY A 208 -7.11 26.23 -4.71
C GLY A 208 -8.60 26.64 -4.73
N HIS A 209 -9.34 26.16 -3.73
CA HIS A 209 -10.80 26.02 -3.72
C HIS A 209 -11.62 27.33 -3.65
N GLU A 210 -11.01 28.48 -3.36
CA GLU A 210 -11.75 29.72 -3.06
C GLU A 210 -12.34 30.42 -4.30
N LYS A 211 -11.79 30.20 -5.49
CA LYS A 211 -12.35 30.74 -6.75
C LYS A 211 -13.46 29.89 -7.37
N ARG A 212 -13.75 28.69 -6.82
CA ARG A 212 -14.74 27.77 -7.41
C ARG A 212 -16.18 28.20 -7.11
N LEU A 213 -16.47 28.76 -5.94
CA LEU A 213 -17.85 29.08 -5.52
C LEU A 213 -18.43 30.28 -6.26
N SER A 214 -17.62 31.32 -6.51
CA SER A 214 -18.05 32.50 -7.29
C SER A 214 -18.31 32.17 -8.75
N ILE A 215 -17.46 31.34 -9.35
CA ILE A 215 -17.63 30.87 -10.74
C ILE A 215 -18.87 29.94 -10.86
N PHE A 216 -19.18 29.13 -9.84
CA PHE A 216 -20.36 28.26 -9.83
C PHE A 216 -21.69 29.04 -9.71
N LEU A 217 -21.70 30.17 -9.00
CA LEU A 217 -22.87 31.04 -8.87
C LEU A 217 -23.13 31.87 -10.14
N ASP A 218 -22.08 32.30 -10.84
CA ASP A 218 -22.21 33.03 -12.11
C ASP A 218 -22.69 32.15 -13.28
N LEU A 219 -22.44 30.83 -13.24
CA LEU A 219 -22.89 29.88 -14.25
C LEU A 219 -24.38 29.47 -14.12
N GLY A 220 -25.04 29.78 -13.00
CA GLY A 220 -26.46 29.49 -12.78
C GLY A 220 -27.43 30.61 -13.14
N SER A 221 -26.92 31.78 -13.53
CA SER A 221 -27.72 33.01 -13.70
C SER A 221 -27.96 33.43 -15.15
N ASN A 222 -27.53 32.63 -16.12
CA ASN A 222 -27.79 32.85 -17.56
C ASN A 222 -28.63 31.70 -18.16
N GLY A 223 -29.81 31.49 -17.59
CA GLY A 223 -30.94 30.82 -18.23
C GLY A 223 -32.00 31.84 -18.63
#